data_AF-A0A7W1KCY0-F1
#
_entry.id   AF-A0A7W1KCY0-F1
#
_cell.length_a   1.000
_cell.length_b   1.000
_cell.length_c   1.000
_cell.angle_alpha   90.00
_cell.angle_beta   90.00
_cell.angle_gamma   90.00
#
_symmetry.space_group_name_H-M   'P 1'
#
loop_
_entity.id
_entity.type
_entity.pdbx_description
1 polymer ?
#
loop_
_entity_poly.entity_id
_entity_poly.type
_entity_poly.pdbx_seq_one_letter_code
_entity_poly.pdbx_strand_id
1 'polypeptide(L)'
;MSMLPFLVTMGLAAAISVAATPLFAALARRSGLVVAPRSDRWHKAATPLLGGAAIAAGLLVALAVALPSGRTLVVLLLCAGAAFALGLLDDFRGFAPATKLVGQVMLGAALFIGGIQVEIVSFPPIAFLLTVFWIVAMMNALNLMDNMDGLAAGIAAIAALMLGLT
;
A
#
# COMPACT_ATOMS: atom_id res chain seq x y z
N MET A 1 -15.23 17.14 -1.27
CA MET A 1 -15.83 16.38 -0.14
C MET A 1 -15.74 17.26 1.10
N SER A 2 -16.65 17.16 2.07
CA SER A 2 -16.42 17.87 3.34
C SER A 2 -15.18 17.28 4.02
N MET A 3 -14.29 18.13 4.54
CA MET A 3 -13.02 17.70 5.14
C MET A 3 -13.23 16.77 6.34
N LEU A 4 -14.35 16.92 7.05
CA LEU A 4 -14.64 16.19 8.28
C LEU A 4 -14.78 14.67 8.06
N PRO A 5 -15.63 14.14 7.15
CA PRO A 5 -15.69 12.71 6.85
C PRO A 5 -14.33 12.09 6.47
N PHE A 6 -13.52 12.81 5.71
CA PHE A 6 -12.18 12.34 5.34
C PHE A 6 -11.28 12.20 6.57
N LEU A 7 -11.19 13.25 7.40
CA LEU A 7 -10.39 13.25 8.62
C LEU A 7 -10.86 12.18 9.62
N VAL A 8 -12.17 11.99 9.76
CA VAL A 8 -12.75 10.94 10.61
C VAL A 8 -12.37 9.56 10.09
N THR A 9 -12.48 9.30 8.78
CA THR A 9 -12.14 8.01 8.18
C THR A 9 -10.64 7.73 8.32
N MET A 10 -9.79 8.72 8.05
CA MET A 10 -8.33 8.60 8.18
C MET A 10 -7.91 8.36 9.63
N GLY A 11 -8.50 9.11 10.58
CA GLY A 11 -8.25 8.93 12.01
C GLY A 11 -8.69 7.56 12.52
N LEU A 12 -9.85 7.07 12.06
CA LEU A 12 -10.35 5.73 12.36
C LEU A 12 -9.42 4.65 11.81
N ALA A 13 -8.98 4.78 10.55
CA ALA A 13 -8.04 3.85 9.93
C ALA A 13 -6.71 3.79 10.70
N ALA A 14 -6.17 4.94 11.11
CA ALA A 14 -4.95 5.02 11.89
C ALA A 14 -5.11 4.38 13.27
N ALA A 15 -6.19 4.69 13.99
CA ALA A 15 -6.47 4.13 15.32
C ALA A 15 -6.60 2.60 15.28
N ILE A 16 -7.33 2.07 14.30
CA ILE A 16 -7.49 0.62 14.12
C ILE A 16 -6.16 -0.02 13.73
N SER A 17 -5.38 0.61 12.84
CA SER A 17 -4.06 0.09 12.45
C SER A 17 -3.12 -0.03 13.65
N VAL A 18 -3.08 1.00 14.52
CA VAL A 18 -2.28 0.99 15.76
C VAL A 18 -2.74 -0.12 16.70
N ALA A 19 -4.06 -0.28 16.88
CA ALA A 19 -4.61 -1.35 17.73
C ALA A 19 -4.38 -2.76 17.14
N ALA A 20 -4.41 -2.90 15.82
CA ALA A 20 -4.21 -4.16 15.11
C ALA A 20 -2.73 -4.58 15.07
N THR A 21 -1.80 -3.62 15.06
CA THR A 21 -0.35 -3.89 14.95
C THR A 21 0.17 -4.93 15.97
N PRO A 22 -0.08 -4.82 17.29
CA PRO A 22 0.39 -5.82 18.25
C PRO A 22 -0.25 -7.21 18.03
N LEU A 23 -1.51 -7.27 17.57
CA LEU A 23 -2.20 -8.52 17.26
C LEU A 23 -1.55 -9.23 16.06
N PHE A 24 -1.35 -8.51 14.96
CA PHE A 24 -0.67 -9.05 13.78
C PHE A 24 0.79 -9.40 14.06
N ALA A 25 1.48 -8.63 14.90
CA ALA A 25 2.82 -8.95 15.36
C ALA A 25 2.86 -10.26 16.18
N ALA A 26 1.87 -10.49 17.05
CA ALA A 26 1.75 -11.73 17.80
C ALA A 26 1.43 -12.93 16.88
N LEU A 27 0.52 -12.76 15.91
CA LEU A 27 0.18 -13.78 14.93
C LEU A 27 1.38 -14.17 14.06
N ALA A 28 2.13 -13.17 13.59
CA ALA A 28 3.36 -13.37 12.82
C ALA A 28 4.40 -14.17 13.61
N ARG A 29 4.63 -13.80 14.89
CA ARG A 29 5.56 -14.55 15.78
C ARG A 29 5.12 -16.00 16.00
N ARG A 30 3.82 -16.23 16.22
CA ARG A 30 3.27 -17.59 16.41
C ARG A 30 3.37 -18.45 15.16
N SER A 31 3.25 -17.84 13.98
CA SER A 31 3.27 -18.53 12.69
C SER A 31 4.68 -18.66 12.10
N GLY A 32 5.71 -18.17 12.81
CA GLY A 32 7.09 -18.14 12.30
C GLY A 32 7.34 -17.12 11.18
N LEU A 33 6.39 -16.22 10.90
CA LEU A 33 6.48 -15.16 9.88
C LEU A 33 7.28 -13.97 10.41
N VAL A 34 8.55 -14.22 10.70
CA VAL A 34 9.46 -13.25 11.29
C VAL A 34 10.76 -13.24 10.51
N VAL A 35 11.28 -12.05 10.22
CA VAL A 35 12.61 -11.92 9.61
C VAL A 35 13.65 -12.19 10.68
N ALA A 36 14.50 -13.19 10.45
CA ALA A 36 15.64 -13.45 11.31
C ALA A 36 16.58 -12.24 11.33
N PRO A 37 17.17 -11.90 12.49
CA PRO A 37 18.16 -10.82 12.57
C PRO A 37 19.32 -11.13 11.64
N ARG A 38 19.61 -10.23 10.69
CA ARG A 38 20.80 -10.34 9.84
C ARG A 38 21.92 -9.51 10.45
N SER A 39 23.16 -9.99 10.32
CA SER A 39 24.36 -9.33 10.87
C SER A 39 24.69 -7.98 10.24
N ASP A 40 24.03 -7.63 9.14
CA ASP A 40 24.19 -6.39 8.36
C ASP A 40 23.17 -5.29 8.71
N ARG A 41 22.21 -5.54 9.60
CA ARG A 41 21.19 -4.55 10.01
C ARG A 41 21.36 -4.07 11.45
N TRP A 42 20.96 -2.82 11.72
CA TRP A 42 21.05 -2.17 13.04
C TRP A 42 20.20 -2.85 14.14
N HIS A 43 19.16 -3.60 13.77
CA HIS A 43 18.24 -4.26 14.72
C HIS A 43 18.61 -5.74 14.96
N LYS A 44 18.82 -6.10 16.23
CA LYS A 44 19.14 -7.48 16.66
C LYS A 44 17.92 -8.33 17.00
N ALA A 45 16.72 -7.74 16.99
CA ALA A 45 15.47 -8.44 17.29
C ALA A 45 14.79 -8.94 16.01
N ALA A 46 14.16 -10.12 16.07
CA ALA A 46 13.43 -10.67 14.95
C ALA A 46 12.17 -9.83 14.67
N THR A 47 12.02 -9.30 13.45
CA THR A 47 10.94 -8.35 13.10
C THR A 47 9.74 -9.07 12.47
N PRO A 48 8.51 -8.87 12.97
CA PRO A 48 7.30 -9.48 12.41
C PRO A 48 6.97 -8.95 11.00
N LEU A 49 6.62 -9.84 10.05
CA LEU A 49 6.35 -9.48 8.65
C LEU A 49 4.94 -8.95 8.36
N LEU A 50 4.02 -8.97 9.32
CA LEU A 50 2.59 -8.66 9.08
C LEU A 50 2.19 -7.21 9.40
N GLY A 51 3.14 -6.27 9.43
CA GLY A 51 2.85 -4.86 9.69
C GLY A 51 1.93 -4.24 8.65
N GLY A 52 2.19 -4.48 7.35
CA GLY A 52 1.33 -4.00 6.26
C GLY A 52 -0.09 -4.57 6.32
N ALA A 53 -0.25 -5.81 6.81
CA ALA A 53 -1.57 -6.43 6.99
C ALA A 53 -2.40 -5.71 8.07
N ALA A 54 -1.76 -5.21 9.13
CA ALA A 54 -2.44 -4.40 10.15
C ALA A 54 -2.95 -3.07 9.57
N ILE A 55 -2.15 -2.41 8.72
CA ILE A 55 -2.55 -1.18 8.03
C ILE A 55 -3.71 -1.45 7.06
N ALA A 56 -3.62 -2.51 6.27
CA ALA A 56 -4.68 -2.91 5.34
C ALA A 56 -5.99 -3.20 6.08
N ALA A 57 -5.93 -3.90 7.21
CA ALA A 57 -7.09 -4.16 8.05
C ALA A 57 -7.72 -2.86 8.58
N GLY A 58 -6.90 -1.92 9.07
CA GLY A 58 -7.38 -0.62 9.52
C GLY A 58 -8.08 0.17 8.43
N LEU A 59 -7.50 0.21 7.22
CA LEU A 59 -8.12 0.84 6.05
C LEU A 59 -9.46 0.20 5.70
N LEU A 60 -9.53 -1.13 5.61
CA LEU A 60 -10.75 -1.84 5.23
C LEU A 60 -11.87 -1.63 6.24
N VAL A 61 -11.58 -1.67 7.54
CA VAL A 61 -12.59 -1.42 8.57
C VAL A 61 -13.06 0.04 8.54
N ALA A 62 -12.15 1.00 8.38
CA ALA A 62 -12.54 2.41 8.29
C ALA A 62 -13.41 2.69 7.06
N LEU A 63 -13.10 2.08 5.91
CA LEU A 63 -13.93 2.19 4.70
C LEU A 63 -15.28 1.49 4.86
N ALA A 64 -15.35 0.35 5.55
CA ALA A 64 -16.61 -0.32 5.84
C ALA A 64 -17.54 0.53 6.72
N VAL A 65 -16.98 1.37 7.61
CA VAL A 65 -17.74 2.32 8.42
C VAL A 65 -18.14 3.56 7.61
N ALA A 66 -17.23 4.09 6.81
CA ALA A 66 -17.50 5.28 5.99
C ALA A 66 -18.47 5.01 4.82
N LEU A 67 -18.65 3.73 4.45
CA LEU A 67 -19.48 3.25 3.33
C LEU A 67 -19.34 4.09 2.04
N PRO A 68 -18.13 4.47 1.60
CA PRO A 68 -17.99 5.19 0.36
C PRO A 68 -18.32 4.25 -0.80
N SER A 69 -18.93 4.78 -1.86
CA SER A 69 -19.37 4.00 -3.01
C SER A 69 -18.96 4.69 -4.31
N GLY A 70 -18.73 3.88 -5.35
CA GLY A 70 -18.36 4.38 -6.67
C GLY A 70 -17.44 3.41 -7.41
N ARG A 71 -17.55 3.40 -8.74
CA ARG A 71 -16.73 2.54 -9.62
C ARG A 71 -15.24 2.78 -9.40
N THR A 72 -14.81 4.04 -9.29
CA THR A 72 -13.41 4.42 -9.06
C THR A 72 -12.87 3.84 -7.76
N LEU A 73 -13.63 3.90 -6.67
CA LEU A 73 -13.23 3.32 -5.39
C LEU A 73 -13.08 1.81 -5.49
N VAL A 74 -14.02 1.11 -6.13
CA VAL A 74 -13.95 -0.35 -6.31
C VAL A 74 -12.69 -0.74 -7.08
N VAL A 75 -12.38 -0.03 -8.18
CA VAL A 75 -11.15 -0.25 -8.96
C VAL A 75 -9.91 -0.02 -8.09
N LEU A 76 -9.87 1.08 -7.32
CA LEU A 76 -8.76 1.39 -6.40
C LEU A 76 -8.57 0.30 -5.35
N LEU A 77 -9.64 -0.19 -4.73
CA LEU A 77 -9.55 -1.23 -3.69
C LEU A 77 -9.10 -2.57 -4.25
N LEU A 78 -9.59 -2.96 -5.43
CA LEU A 78 -9.14 -4.18 -6.09
C LEU A 78 -7.66 -4.10 -6.46
N CYS A 79 -7.21 -2.97 -7.02
CA CYS A 79 -5.80 -2.78 -7.39
C CYS A 79 -4.89 -2.66 -6.15
N ALA A 80 -5.33 -1.95 -5.10
CA ALA A 80 -4.59 -1.85 -3.84
C ALA A 80 -4.48 -3.21 -3.14
N GLY A 81 -5.54 -4.01 -3.13
CA GLY A 81 -5.52 -5.38 -2.61
C GLY A 81 -4.58 -6.28 -3.40
N ALA A 82 -4.58 -6.19 -4.74
CA ALA A 82 -3.66 -6.93 -5.58
C ALA A 82 -2.20 -6.46 -5.41
N ALA A 83 -1.95 -5.16 -5.23
CA ALA A 83 -0.63 -4.60 -4.93
C ALA A 83 -0.11 -5.08 -3.57
N PHE A 84 -0.98 -5.08 -2.55
CA PHE A 84 -0.66 -5.63 -1.23
C PHE A 84 -0.33 -7.13 -1.32
N ALA A 85 -1.12 -7.91 -2.04
CA ALA A 85 -0.87 -9.34 -2.24
C ALA A 85 0.45 -9.59 -2.98
N LEU A 86 0.76 -8.79 -4.01
CA LEU A 86 2.03 -8.86 -4.73
C LEU A 86 3.22 -8.59 -3.80
N GLY A 87 3.13 -7.54 -2.96
CA GLY A 87 4.17 -7.20 -1.99
C GLY A 87 4.35 -8.27 -0.93
N LEU A 88 3.25 -8.75 -0.33
CA LEU A 88 3.28 -9.81 0.68
C LEU A 88 3.87 -11.12 0.12
N LEU A 89 3.55 -11.43 -1.14
CA LEU A 89 4.08 -12.61 -1.81
C LEU A 89 5.58 -12.48 -2.12
N ASP A 90 6.03 -11.28 -2.50
CA ASP A 90 7.44 -10.95 -2.69
C ASP A 90 8.22 -11.09 -1.38
N ASP A 91 7.67 -10.60 -0.25
CA ASP A 91 8.29 -10.74 1.08
C ASP A 91 8.48 -12.21 1.48
N PHE A 92 7.57 -13.10 1.07
CA PHE A 92 7.66 -14.53 1.38
C PHE A 92 8.49 -15.34 0.39
N ARG A 93 8.46 -15.01 -0.90
CA ARG A 93 9.10 -15.81 -1.97
C ARG A 93 10.40 -15.22 -2.47
N GLY A 94 10.70 -13.95 -2.19
CA GLY A 94 11.85 -13.23 -2.69
C GLY A 94 11.89 -13.22 -4.21
N PHE A 95 10.97 -12.51 -4.86
CA PHE A 95 10.88 -12.55 -6.32
C PHE A 95 12.08 -11.89 -7.00
N ALA A 96 12.40 -12.40 -8.20
CA ALA A 96 13.31 -11.72 -9.09
C ALA A 96 12.73 -10.34 -9.49
N PRO A 97 13.57 -9.30 -9.67
CA PRO A 97 13.10 -7.95 -10.02
C PRO A 97 12.17 -7.93 -11.25
N ALA A 98 12.45 -8.77 -12.26
CA ALA A 98 11.63 -8.88 -13.46
C ALA A 98 10.20 -9.37 -13.16
N THR A 99 10.03 -10.35 -12.27
CA THR A 99 8.72 -10.89 -11.88
C THR A 99 7.89 -9.84 -11.14
N LYS A 100 8.53 -9.10 -10.22
CA LYS A 100 7.91 -7.99 -9.50
C LYS A 100 7.46 -6.88 -10.46
N LEU A 101 8.31 -6.55 -11.44
CA LEU A 101 8.02 -5.54 -12.46
C LEU A 101 6.80 -5.92 -13.31
N VAL A 102 6.68 -7.18 -13.75
CA VAL A 102 5.51 -7.65 -14.51
C VAL A 102 4.23 -7.44 -13.69
N GLY A 103 4.23 -7.80 -12.40
CA GLY A 103 3.08 -7.56 -11.52
C GLY A 103 2.71 -6.08 -11.41
N GLN A 104 3.69 -5.20 -11.25
CA GLN A 104 3.48 -3.75 -11.17
C GLN A 104 2.95 -3.17 -12.50
N VAL A 105 3.43 -3.65 -13.65
CA VAL A 105 2.93 -3.26 -14.98
C VAL A 105 1.47 -3.68 -15.16
N MET A 106 1.13 -4.92 -14.75
CA MET A 106 -0.25 -5.42 -14.80
C MET A 106 -1.19 -4.58 -13.92
N LEU A 107 -0.73 -4.14 -12.75
CA LEU A 107 -1.49 -3.23 -11.88
C LEU A 107 -1.72 -1.87 -12.52
N GLY A 108 -0.67 -1.28 -13.13
CA GLY A 108 -0.79 -0.02 -13.85
C GLY A 108 -1.77 -0.10 -15.03
N ALA A 109 -1.73 -1.20 -15.78
CA ALA A 109 -2.66 -1.46 -16.87
C ALA A 109 -4.11 -1.64 -16.36
N ALA A 110 -4.31 -2.36 -15.27
CA ALA A 110 -5.63 -2.55 -14.66
C ALA A 110 -6.25 -1.23 -14.19
N LEU A 111 -5.46 -0.34 -13.56
CA LEU A 111 -5.90 1.00 -13.18
C LEU A 111 -6.33 1.82 -14.40
N PHE A 112 -5.52 1.82 -15.46
CA PHE A 112 -5.84 2.54 -16.71
C PHE A 112 -7.16 2.04 -17.33
N ILE A 113 -7.35 0.72 -17.46
CA ILE A 113 -8.59 0.12 -17.97
C ILE A 113 -9.78 0.44 -17.04
N GLY A 114 -9.54 0.54 -15.74
CA GLY A 114 -10.50 0.98 -14.74
C GLY A 114 -10.91 2.46 -14.87
N GLY A 115 -10.25 3.22 -15.75
CA GLY A 115 -10.47 4.66 -15.95
C GLY A 115 -9.65 5.54 -15.00
N ILE A 116 -8.62 4.99 -14.37
CA ILE A 116 -7.71 5.71 -13.48
C ILE A 116 -6.39 5.87 -14.22
N GLN A 117 -6.13 7.08 -14.69
CA GLN A 117 -4.98 7.38 -15.53
C GLN A 117 -4.38 8.75 -15.22
N VAL A 118 -3.15 8.96 -15.66
CA VAL A 118 -2.52 10.29 -15.66
C VAL A 118 -3.21 11.18 -16.72
N GLU A 119 -3.74 12.32 -16.29
CA GLU A 119 -4.53 13.23 -17.16
C GLU A 119 -3.71 14.36 -17.80
N ILE A 120 -2.38 14.31 -17.70
CA ILE A 120 -1.48 15.35 -18.27
C ILE A 120 -1.55 15.38 -19.81
N VAL A 121 -1.87 14.24 -20.44
CA VAL A 121 -1.92 14.09 -21.90
C VAL A 121 -3.23 13.45 -22.32
N SER A 122 -3.81 13.93 -23.42
CA SER A 122 -5.08 13.40 -23.93
C SER A 122 -4.92 12.22 -24.90
N PHE A 123 -3.70 11.96 -25.38
CA PHE A 123 -3.44 10.86 -26.32
C PHE A 123 -3.34 9.52 -25.57
N PRO A 124 -4.28 8.57 -25.76
CA PRO A 124 -4.42 7.41 -24.88
C PRO A 124 -3.18 6.51 -24.78
N PRO A 125 -2.43 6.23 -25.86
CA PRO A 125 -1.22 5.41 -25.75
C PRO A 125 -0.15 6.02 -24.82
N ILE A 126 0.03 7.34 -24.86
CA ILE A 126 0.99 8.01 -23.97
C ILE A 126 0.43 8.06 -22.54
N ALA A 127 -0.86 8.33 -22.35
CA ALA A 127 -1.50 8.29 -21.03
C ALA A 127 -1.36 6.91 -20.37
N PHE A 128 -1.51 5.83 -21.15
CA PHE A 128 -1.30 4.45 -20.70
C PHE A 128 0.13 4.23 -20.22
N LEU A 129 1.13 4.55 -21.07
CA LEU A 129 2.54 4.37 -20.73
C LEU A 129 2.93 5.18 -19.48
N LEU A 130 2.46 6.43 -19.38
CA LEU A 130 2.71 7.28 -18.21
C LEU A 130 2.05 6.72 -16.95
N THR A 131 0.82 6.22 -17.05
CA THR A 131 0.11 5.62 -15.91
C THR A 131 0.84 4.37 -15.41
N VAL A 132 1.21 3.47 -16.31
CA VAL A 132 1.99 2.26 -15.97
C VAL A 132 3.33 2.64 -15.34
N PHE A 133 4.07 3.55 -15.98
CA PHE A 133 5.35 4.03 -15.46
C PHE A 133 5.19 4.64 -14.07
N TRP A 134 4.18 5.48 -13.86
CA TRP A 134 3.91 6.13 -12.58
C TRP A 134 3.66 5.12 -11.46
N ILE A 135 2.83 4.11 -11.71
CA ILE A 135 2.52 3.07 -10.73
C ILE A 135 3.75 2.24 -10.39
N VAL A 136 4.51 1.81 -11.40
CA VAL A 136 5.78 1.08 -11.21
C VAL A 136 6.77 1.92 -10.42
N ALA A 137 6.96 3.19 -10.80
CA ALA A 137 7.88 4.10 -10.15
C ALA A 137 7.50 4.31 -8.68
N MET A 138 6.22 4.56 -8.39
CA MET A 138 5.78 4.79 -7.01
C MET A 138 5.90 3.55 -6.12
N MET A 139 5.56 2.37 -6.62
CA MET A 139 5.70 1.13 -5.86
C MET A 139 7.18 0.85 -5.53
N ASN A 140 8.09 1.04 -6.49
CA ASN A 140 9.52 0.85 -6.24
C ASN A 140 10.11 1.95 -5.33
N ALA A 141 9.70 3.21 -5.49
CA ALA A 141 10.16 4.30 -4.65
C ALA A 141 9.79 4.07 -3.18
N LEU A 142 8.54 3.70 -2.87
CA LEU A 142 8.11 3.37 -1.51
C LEU A 142 8.86 2.17 -0.95
N ASN A 143 9.05 1.11 -1.75
CA ASN A 143 9.80 -0.08 -1.35
C ASN A 143 11.28 0.22 -1.03
N LEU A 144 11.91 1.17 -1.73
CA LEU A 144 13.29 1.59 -1.46
C LEU A 144 13.40 2.43 -0.19
N MET A 145 12.38 3.25 0.11
CA MET A 145 12.33 4.06 1.32
C MET A 145 12.03 3.25 2.58
N ASP A 146 11.41 2.07 2.46
CA ASP A 146 11.07 1.18 3.59
C ASP A 146 12.28 0.46 4.24
N ASN A 147 13.48 0.96 3.97
CA ASN A 147 14.72 0.58 4.65
C ASN A 147 14.73 1.08 6.11
N MET A 148 14.03 2.19 6.40
CA MET A 148 14.07 2.88 7.69
C MET A 148 12.75 2.74 8.44
N ASP A 149 12.83 2.53 9.77
CA ASP A 149 11.66 2.34 10.62
C ASP A 149 10.69 3.52 10.53
N GLY A 150 9.46 3.25 10.05
CA GLY A 150 8.37 4.21 10.01
C GLY A 150 8.44 5.28 8.91
N LEU A 151 9.50 5.31 8.10
CA LEU A 151 9.66 6.34 7.05
C LEU A 151 8.59 6.22 5.95
N ALA A 152 8.44 5.03 5.38
CA ALA A 152 7.50 4.79 4.28
C ALA A 152 6.04 5.05 4.73
N ALA A 153 5.66 4.56 5.91
CA ALA A 153 4.33 4.78 6.48
C ALA A 153 4.08 6.27 6.81
N GLY A 154 5.07 6.97 7.35
CA GLY A 154 4.98 8.40 7.66
C GLY A 154 4.79 9.26 6.41
N ILE A 155 5.61 9.04 5.36
CA ILE A 155 5.49 9.76 4.09
C ILE A 155 4.13 9.48 3.44
N ALA A 156 3.67 8.22 3.44
CA ALA A 156 2.36 7.86 2.90
C ALA A 156 1.21 8.56 3.65
N ALA A 157 1.29 8.65 4.98
CA ALA A 157 0.29 9.34 5.79
C ALA A 157 0.24 10.85 5.51
N ILE A 158 1.41 11.50 5.40
CA ILE A 158 1.49 12.93 5.05
C ILE A 158 0.92 13.17 3.64
N ALA A 159 1.30 12.35 2.66
CA ALA A 159 0.80 12.46 1.29
C ALA A 159 -0.72 12.27 1.21
N ALA A 160 -1.26 11.25 1.91
CA ALA A 160 -2.69 11.00 1.96
C ALA A 160 -3.46 12.17 2.60
N LEU A 161 -2.93 12.73 3.69
CA LEU A 161 -3.50 13.92 4.33
C LEU A 161 -3.52 15.11 3.36
N MET A 162 -2.40 15.41 2.70
CA MET A 162 -2.35 16.52 1.75
C MET A 162 -3.35 16.35 0.60
N LEU A 163 -3.41 15.15 0.00
CA LEU A 163 -4.32 14.84 -1.11
C LEU A 163 -5.79 14.88 -0.70
N GLY A 164 -6.13 14.53 0.55
CA GLY A 164 -7.51 14.55 1.03
C GLY A 164 -7.99 15.92 1.51
N LEU A 165 -7.08 16.87 1.73
CA LEU A 165 -7.40 18.24 2.12
C LEU A 165 -7.62 19.17 0.91
N THR A 166 -7.09 18.80 -0.26
CA THR A 166 -7.31 19.50 -1.54
C THR A 166 -8.60 19.06 -2.20
#